data_AF-A0A1Q5JSU2-F1
#
_entry.id   AF-A0A1Q5JSU2-F1
#
_cell.length_a   1.000
_cell.length_b   1.000
_cell.length_c   1.000
_cell.angle_alpha   90.00
_cell.angle_beta   90.00
_cell.angle_gamma   90.00
#
_symmetry.space_group_name_H-M   'P 1'
#
loop_
_entity.id
_entity.type
_entity.pdbx_description
1 polymer ?
#
loop_
_entity_poly.entity_id
_entity_poly.type
_entity_poly.pdbx_seq_one_letter_code
_entity_poly.pdbx_strand_id
1 'polypeptide(L)'
;MPSYATDLSWNVVAHNLTLRRWFPWAAHGANLMRWVFLEPEARQHLVNWESDWARPFLGQLRYERAHHPANAALAQLERAILAGSQDARELWHRREVVEHSHGAVRRLRLPYHQGQEVTVRMVTVRPLRTVALCVNLLVECANPGGPSAS
;
A
#
# COMPACT_ATOMS: atom_id res chain seq x y z
N MET A 1 9.28 -13.50 -4.33
CA MET A 1 8.16 -12.60 -3.97
C MET A 1 8.66 -11.17 -3.80
N PRO A 2 7.90 -10.15 -4.23
CA PRO A 2 8.17 -8.76 -3.89
C PRO A 2 8.21 -8.55 -2.37
N SER A 3 9.23 -7.85 -1.90
CA SER A 3 9.33 -7.45 -0.50
C SER A 3 9.93 -6.07 -0.35
N TYR A 4 9.46 -5.36 0.67
CA TYR A 4 9.92 -4.01 0.99
C TYR A 4 9.71 -3.68 2.45
N ALA A 5 10.55 -2.80 2.98
CA ALA A 5 10.40 -2.25 4.31
C ALA A 5 10.04 -0.77 4.20
N THR A 6 9.12 -0.33 5.05
CA THR A 6 8.78 1.08 5.20
C THR A 6 9.06 1.58 6.60
N ASP A 7 9.35 2.87 6.71
CA ASP A 7 9.28 3.55 7.99
C ASP A 7 7.81 3.79 8.43
N LEU A 8 7.63 4.44 9.58
CA LEU A 8 6.32 4.81 10.12
C LEU A 8 5.49 5.68 9.16
N SER A 9 6.14 6.48 8.31
CA SER A 9 5.49 7.39 7.35
C SER A 9 5.40 6.80 5.95
N TRP A 10 5.52 5.48 5.81
CA TRP A 10 5.44 4.76 4.54
C TRP A 10 6.52 5.13 3.51
N ASN A 11 7.64 5.72 3.94
CA ASN A 11 8.81 5.84 3.08
C ASN A 11 9.42 4.46 2.93
N VAL A 12 9.70 4.03 1.69
CA VAL A 12 10.37 2.76 1.41
C VAL A 12 11.85 2.91 1.77
N VAL A 13 12.28 2.21 2.80
CA VAL A 13 13.67 2.27 3.31
C VAL A 13 14.52 1.09 2.84
N ALA A 14 13.88 0.00 2.40
CA ALA A 14 14.53 -1.12 1.76
C ALA A 14 13.55 -1.84 0.83
N HIS A 15 14.05 -2.48 -0.22
CA HIS A 15 13.25 -3.34 -1.07
C HIS A 15 14.14 -4.39 -1.76
N ASN A 16 13.56 -5.47 -2.25
CA ASN A 16 14.28 -6.43 -3.09
C ASN A 16 14.14 -6.10 -4.59
N LEU A 17 14.88 -6.83 -5.43
CA LEU A 17 14.84 -6.66 -6.89
C LEU A 17 13.46 -7.01 -7.47
N THR A 18 12.78 -8.00 -6.91
CA THR A 18 11.45 -8.41 -7.37
C THR A 18 10.42 -7.29 -7.21
N LEU A 19 10.46 -6.54 -6.10
CA LEU A 19 9.62 -5.36 -5.93
C LEU A 19 9.87 -4.34 -7.05
N ARG A 20 11.13 -4.01 -7.36
CA ARG A 20 11.44 -3.04 -8.41
C ARG A 20 10.92 -3.47 -9.79
N ARG A 21 10.87 -4.77 -10.07
CA ARG A 21 10.30 -5.28 -11.33
C ARG A 21 8.78 -5.07 -11.39
N TRP A 22 8.09 -5.19 -10.27
CA TRP A 22 6.64 -4.97 -10.17
C TRP A 22 6.27 -3.49 -10.11
N PHE A 23 7.07 -2.72 -9.38
CA PHE A 23 6.86 -1.34 -9.00
C PHE A 23 8.14 -0.53 -9.24
N PRO A 24 8.45 -0.15 -10.50
CA PRO A 24 9.68 0.60 -10.81
C PRO A 24 9.81 1.94 -10.06
N TRP A 25 8.69 2.57 -9.69
CA TRP A 25 8.65 3.79 -8.87
C TRP A 25 9.37 3.63 -7.53
N ALA A 26 9.43 2.41 -6.98
CA ALA A 26 10.05 2.15 -5.68
C ALA A 26 11.55 2.50 -5.62
N ALA A 27 12.21 2.68 -6.76
CA ALA A 27 13.62 3.04 -6.85
C ALA A 27 13.93 4.54 -6.69
N HIS A 28 12.95 5.44 -6.82
CA HIS A 28 13.19 6.88 -7.03
C HIS A 28 12.79 7.79 -5.85
N GLY A 29 13.08 7.39 -4.60
CA GLY A 29 12.71 8.20 -3.41
C GLY A 29 11.25 7.99 -3.01
N ALA A 30 10.91 6.71 -2.83
CA ALA A 30 9.56 6.20 -2.87
C ALA A 30 8.82 6.30 -1.52
N ASN A 31 7.67 6.97 -1.52
CA ASN A 31 6.70 6.87 -0.43
C ASN A 31 5.46 6.13 -0.96
N LEU A 32 5.13 4.99 -0.35
CA LEU A 32 4.04 4.13 -0.82
C LEU A 32 2.71 4.90 -0.86
N MET A 33 2.41 5.67 0.19
CA MET A 33 1.15 6.40 0.28
C MET A 33 1.07 7.51 -0.78
N ARG A 34 2.16 8.24 -1.03
CA ARG A 34 2.18 9.22 -2.12
C ARG A 34 1.92 8.55 -3.46
N TRP A 35 2.56 7.42 -3.74
CA TRP A 35 2.31 6.68 -4.97
C TRP A 35 0.84 6.25 -5.08
N VAL A 36 0.26 5.63 -4.04
CA VAL A 36 -1.13 5.17 -4.03
C VAL A 36 -2.13 6.30 -4.33
N PHE A 37 -1.92 7.49 -3.77
CA PHE A 37 -2.92 8.57 -3.80
C PHE A 37 -2.69 9.64 -4.85
N LEU A 38 -1.44 9.88 -5.27
CA LEU A 38 -1.05 11.02 -6.09
C LEU A 38 -0.59 10.64 -7.50
N GLU A 39 -0.15 9.39 -7.72
CA GLU A 39 0.31 8.96 -9.03
C GLU A 39 -0.84 8.35 -9.86
N PRO A 40 -1.12 8.84 -11.08
CA PRO A 40 -2.21 8.32 -11.90
C PRO A 40 -2.09 6.82 -12.22
N GLU A 41 -0.86 6.32 -12.39
CA GLU A 41 -0.61 4.90 -12.65
C GLU A 41 -1.08 3.99 -11.51
N ALA A 42 -1.08 4.46 -10.26
CA ALA A 42 -1.57 3.67 -9.14
C ALA A 42 -3.07 3.33 -9.29
N ARG A 43 -3.86 4.21 -9.92
CA ARG A 43 -5.28 3.95 -10.22
C ARG A 43 -5.48 2.85 -11.25
N GLN A 44 -4.51 2.64 -12.12
CA GLN A 44 -4.53 1.57 -13.13
C GLN A 44 -4.05 0.24 -12.53
N HIS A 45 -3.06 0.33 -11.61
CA HIS A 45 -2.39 -0.82 -11.03
C HIS A 45 -3.14 -1.44 -9.84
N LEU A 46 -3.85 -0.64 -9.06
CA LEU A 46 -4.54 -1.07 -7.85
C LEU A 46 -6.02 -1.35 -8.17
N VAL A 47 -6.35 -2.64 -8.35
CA VAL A 47 -7.74 -3.05 -8.63
C VAL A 47 -8.60 -2.73 -7.42
N ASN A 48 -9.83 -2.24 -7.67
CA ASN A 48 -10.73 -1.74 -6.63
C ASN A 48 -10.06 -0.69 -5.72
N TRP A 49 -9.33 0.24 -6.32
CA TRP A 49 -8.50 1.22 -5.60
C TRP A 49 -9.19 1.82 -4.37
N GLU A 50 -10.45 2.24 -4.48
CA GLU A 50 -11.16 2.88 -3.37
C GLU A 50 -11.37 1.92 -2.17
N SER A 51 -12.02 0.78 -2.39
CA SER A 51 -12.41 -0.13 -1.32
C SER A 51 -11.22 -0.91 -0.76
N ASP A 52 -10.34 -1.38 -1.65
CA ASP A 52 -9.33 -2.36 -1.30
C ASP A 52 -7.99 -1.69 -0.94
N TRP A 53 -7.76 -0.43 -1.32
CA TRP A 53 -6.47 0.23 -1.07
C TRP A 53 -6.61 1.55 -0.31
N ALA A 54 -7.40 2.49 -0.85
CA ALA A 54 -7.50 3.84 -0.34
C ALA A 54 -8.12 3.88 1.06
N ARG A 55 -9.30 3.29 1.25
CA ARG A 55 -10.00 3.30 2.55
C ARG A 55 -9.15 2.67 3.68
N PRO A 56 -8.57 1.46 3.52
CA PRO A 56 -7.67 0.88 4.51
C PRO A 56 -6.46 1.76 4.83
N PHE A 57 -5.80 2.31 3.80
CA PHE A 57 -4.60 3.13 3.99
C PHE A 57 -4.89 4.48 4.65
N LEU A 58 -6.01 5.14 4.32
CA LEU A 58 -6.44 6.35 5.04
C LEU A 58 -6.79 6.05 6.50
N GLY A 59 -7.36 4.87 6.77
CA GLY A 59 -7.59 4.38 8.14
C GLY A 59 -6.29 4.24 8.92
N GLN A 60 -5.26 3.63 8.32
CA GLN A 60 -3.93 3.51 8.93
C GLN A 60 -3.27 4.88 9.12
N LEU A 61 -3.36 5.78 8.15
CA LEU A 61 -2.83 7.14 8.28
C LEU A 61 -3.49 7.90 9.43
N ARG A 62 -4.82 7.81 9.59
CA ARG A 62 -5.53 8.37 10.75
C ARG A 62 -5.01 7.80 12.07
N TYR A 63 -4.86 6.48 12.13
CA TYR A 63 -4.38 5.79 13.31
C TYR A 63 -2.98 6.27 13.71
N GLU A 64 -2.03 6.28 12.77
CA GLU A 64 -0.65 6.71 13.06
C GLU A 64 -0.58 8.21 13.38
N ARG A 65 -1.39 9.06 12.73
CA ARG A 65 -1.49 10.49 13.07
C ARG A 65 -1.99 10.73 14.49
N ALA A 66 -2.94 9.93 14.96
CA ALA A 66 -3.47 10.03 16.32
C ALA A 66 -2.45 9.57 17.37
N HIS A 67 -1.68 8.50 17.09
CA HIS A 67 -0.70 7.94 18.03
C HIS A 67 0.64 8.70 18.03
N HIS A 68 0.95 9.42 16.94
CA HIS A 68 2.18 10.18 16.78
C HIS A 68 1.91 11.65 16.37
N PRO A 69 1.21 12.44 17.22
CA PRO A 69 0.73 13.77 16.85
C PRO A 69 1.86 14.75 16.49
N ALA A 70 3.01 14.64 17.18
CA ALA A 70 4.20 15.47 16.97
C ALA A 70 5.05 15.06 15.76
N ASN A 71 4.72 13.97 15.06
CA ASN A 71 5.47 13.53 13.90
C ASN A 71 5.14 14.40 12.67
N ALA A 72 6.09 15.27 12.31
CA ALA A 72 5.94 16.20 11.19
C ALA A 72 5.83 15.51 9.81
N ALA A 73 6.48 14.36 9.62
CA ALA A 73 6.45 13.62 8.37
C ALA A 73 5.05 13.05 8.09
N LEU A 74 4.41 12.47 9.10
CA LEU A 74 3.01 12.01 8.98
C LEU A 74 2.07 13.19 8.69
N ALA A 75 2.23 14.32 9.40
CA ALA A 75 1.41 15.51 9.19
C ALA A 75 1.58 16.09 7.77
N GLN A 76 2.80 16.08 7.23
CA GLN A 76 3.08 16.52 5.86
C GLN A 76 2.50 15.56 4.82
N LEU A 77 2.59 14.26 5.06
CA LEU A 77 2.02 13.24 4.19
C LEU A 77 0.50 13.36 4.10
N GLU A 78 -0.18 13.50 5.24
CA GLU A 78 -1.62 13.74 5.31
C GLU A 78 -2.02 14.97 4.48
N ARG A 79 -1.37 16.12 4.71
CA ARG A 79 -1.64 17.34 3.95
C ARG A 79 -1.43 17.15 2.45
N ALA A 80 -0.35 16.50 2.04
CA ALA A 80 -0.05 16.27 0.64
C ALA A 80 -1.12 15.40 -0.03
N ILE A 81 -1.55 14.31 0.62
CA ILE A 81 -2.58 13.40 0.09
C ILE A 81 -3.93 14.13 -0.04
N LEU A 82 -4.37 14.84 1.00
CA LEU A 82 -5.67 15.52 0.98
C LEU A 82 -5.69 16.72 0.02
N ALA A 83 -4.55 17.39 -0.17
CA ALA A 83 -4.42 18.46 -1.15
C ALA A 83 -4.41 17.93 -2.59
N GLY A 84 -3.66 16.85 -2.84
CA GLY A 84 -3.42 16.32 -4.19
C GLY A 84 -4.45 15.31 -4.70
N SER A 85 -5.39 14.85 -3.87
CA SER A 85 -6.37 13.84 -4.26
C SER A 85 -7.76 14.19 -3.74
N GLN A 86 -8.68 14.55 -4.65
CA GLN A 86 -10.07 14.86 -4.30
C GLN A 86 -10.75 13.63 -3.68
N ASP A 87 -10.62 12.45 -4.30
CA ASP A 87 -11.18 11.20 -3.78
C ASP A 87 -10.67 10.91 -2.36
N ALA A 88 -9.36 11.09 -2.11
CA ALA A 88 -8.81 10.87 -0.77
C ALA A 88 -9.43 11.82 0.26
N ARG A 89 -9.66 13.08 -0.12
CA ARG A 89 -10.32 14.08 0.73
C ARG A 89 -11.75 13.67 1.05
N GLU A 90 -12.52 13.25 0.06
CA GLU A 90 -13.89 12.79 0.26
C GLU A 90 -13.95 11.56 1.18
N LEU A 91 -13.09 10.57 0.93
CA LEU A 91 -12.99 9.37 1.77
C LEU A 91 -12.51 9.67 3.20
N TRP A 92 -11.63 10.66 3.36
CA TRP A 92 -11.15 11.08 4.67
C TRP A 92 -12.27 11.63 5.55
N HIS A 93 -13.15 12.46 4.97
CA HIS A 93 -14.27 13.06 5.70
C HIS A 93 -15.34 12.07 6.14
N ARG A 94 -15.52 10.96 5.40
CA ARG A 94 -16.49 9.91 5.76
C ARG A 94 -16.15 9.14 7.04
N ARG A 95 -14.90 9.26 7.54
CA ARG A 95 -14.41 8.63 8.79
C ARG A 95 -14.75 7.14 8.95
N GLU A 96 -14.88 6.41 7.85
CA GLU A 96 -15.23 5.00 7.91
C GLU A 96 -14.17 4.21 8.70
N VAL A 97 -14.65 3.41 9.65
CA VAL A 97 -13.85 2.42 10.37
C VAL A 97 -13.81 1.19 9.49
N VAL A 98 -12.67 0.95 8.85
CA VAL A 98 -12.50 -0.22 7.99
C VAL A 98 -12.10 -1.40 8.86
N GLU A 99 -13.07 -2.27 9.17
CA GLU A 99 -12.75 -3.61 9.67
C GLU A 99 -11.81 -4.29 8.67
N HIS A 100 -10.70 -4.82 9.16
CA HIS A 100 -9.71 -5.55 8.35
C HIS A 100 -10.24 -6.94 7.94
N SER A 101 -11.49 -7.06 7.52
CA SER A 101 -12.14 -8.35 7.24
C SER A 101 -11.56 -9.07 6.01
N HIS A 102 -11.00 -8.32 5.05
CA HIS A 102 -10.27 -8.87 3.89
C HIS A 102 -8.89 -8.24 3.64
N GLY A 103 -8.40 -7.42 4.58
CA GLY A 103 -7.32 -6.44 4.38
C GLY A 103 -5.93 -6.99 4.00
N ALA A 104 -5.71 -8.30 4.11
CA ALA A 104 -4.49 -8.94 3.65
C ALA A 104 -4.56 -9.37 2.19
N VAL A 105 -5.73 -9.55 1.57
CA VAL A 105 -5.82 -9.97 0.16
C VAL A 105 -6.13 -8.76 -0.71
N ARG A 106 -5.34 -8.56 -1.75
CA ARG A 106 -5.44 -7.46 -2.70
C ARG A 106 -5.36 -7.96 -4.12
N ARG A 107 -5.90 -7.18 -5.04
CA ARG A 107 -5.80 -7.45 -6.48
C ARG A 107 -4.98 -6.35 -7.15
N LEU A 108 -4.10 -6.76 -8.03
CA LEU A 108 -3.14 -5.92 -8.74
C LEU A 108 -3.24 -6.17 -10.23
N ARG A 109 -3.02 -5.13 -11.03
CA ARG A 109 -2.92 -5.22 -12.49
C ARG A 109 -1.65 -4.50 -12.94
N LEU A 110 -0.54 -5.23 -13.00
CA LEU A 110 0.77 -4.64 -13.26
C LEU A 110 1.29 -4.95 -14.66
N PRO A 111 2.09 -4.06 -15.27
CA PRO A 111 2.81 -4.34 -16.51
C PRO A 111 3.69 -5.59 -16.42
N TYR A 112 4.27 -5.86 -15.24
CA TYR A 112 5.06 -7.07 -14.98
C TYR A 112 4.30 -8.37 -15.25
N HIS A 113 2.99 -8.37 -14.97
CA HIS A 113 2.09 -9.49 -15.22
C HIS A 113 1.34 -9.34 -16.55
N GLN A 114 1.89 -8.56 -17.50
CA GLN A 114 1.30 -8.31 -18.81
C GLN A 114 -0.13 -7.73 -18.73
N GLY A 115 -0.42 -6.97 -17.66
CA GLY A 115 -1.75 -6.40 -17.43
C GLY A 115 -2.79 -7.42 -16.99
N GLN A 116 -2.42 -8.66 -16.69
CA GLN A 116 -3.32 -9.62 -16.05
C GLN A 116 -3.56 -9.24 -14.60
N GLU A 117 -4.76 -9.52 -14.13
CA GLU A 117 -5.10 -9.33 -12.74
C GLU A 117 -4.55 -10.46 -11.88
N VAL A 118 -3.81 -10.11 -10.84
CA VAL A 118 -3.20 -11.05 -9.91
C VAL A 118 -3.68 -10.75 -8.50
N THR A 119 -4.11 -11.80 -7.80
CA THR A 119 -4.47 -11.73 -6.39
C THR A 119 -3.22 -11.96 -5.55
N VAL A 120 -2.95 -11.06 -4.61
CA VAL A 120 -1.83 -11.15 -3.69
C VAL A 120 -2.31 -11.08 -2.25
N ARG A 121 -1.65 -11.83 -1.38
CA ARG A 121 -1.70 -11.64 0.06
C ARG A 121 -0.57 -10.70 0.49
N MET A 122 -0.92 -9.53 0.98
CA MET A 122 -0.08 -8.66 1.77
C MET A 122 0.16 -9.27 3.16
N VAL A 123 1.42 -9.52 3.48
CA VAL A 123 1.85 -9.94 4.82
C VAL A 123 2.74 -8.83 5.38
N THR A 124 2.29 -8.21 6.48
CA THR A 124 3.06 -7.17 7.17
C THR A 124 3.63 -7.74 8.47
N VAL A 125 4.94 -7.59 8.63
CA VAL A 125 5.69 -8.00 9.82
C VAL A 125 6.29 -6.75 10.46
N ARG A 126 6.03 -6.55 11.75
CA ARG A 126 6.69 -5.51 12.55
C ARG A 126 7.76 -6.16 13.44
N PRO A 127 9.03 -5.74 13.36
CA PRO A 127 10.07 -6.27 14.24
C PRO A 127 9.78 -5.94 15.70
N LEU A 128 9.96 -6.91 16.60
CA LEU A 128 9.60 -6.78 18.02
C LEU A 128 10.31 -5.63 18.76
N ARG A 129 11.49 -5.21 18.30
CA ARG A 129 12.31 -4.17 18.96
C ARG A 129 12.23 -2.80 18.28
N THR A 130 11.42 -2.63 17.24
CA THR A 130 11.20 -1.33 16.61
C THR A 130 9.79 -1.21 16.05
N VAL A 131 9.06 -0.20 16.51
CA VAL A 131 7.74 0.16 15.95
C VAL A 131 7.85 1.02 14.70
N ALA A 132 9.06 1.54 14.42
CA ALA A 132 9.29 2.47 13.32
C ALA A 132 9.47 1.77 11.96
N LEU A 133 9.54 0.44 11.91
CA LEU A 133 9.79 -0.33 10.70
C LEU A 133 8.68 -1.35 10.46
N CYS A 134 8.17 -1.41 9.23
CA CYS A 134 7.24 -2.44 8.77
C CYS A 134 7.84 -3.15 7.56
N VAL A 135 7.94 -4.48 7.60
CA VAL A 135 8.34 -5.30 6.45
C VAL A 135 7.08 -5.85 5.79
N ASN A 136 6.92 -5.59 4.51
CA ASN A 136 5.76 -5.97 3.71
C ASN A 136 6.18 -6.98 2.64
N LEU A 137 5.43 -8.06 2.54
CA LEU A 137 5.59 -9.11 1.54
C LEU A 137 4.33 -9.19 0.69
N LEU A 138 4.48 -9.32 -0.63
CA LEU A 138 3.37 -9.60 -1.53
C LEU A 138 3.48 -11.05 -2.00
N VAL A 139 2.60 -11.91 -1.49
CA VAL A 139 2.56 -13.32 -1.83
C VAL A 139 1.46 -13.55 -2.84
N GLU A 140 1.78 -13.94 -4.07
CA GLU A 140 0.74 -14.30 -5.04
C GLU A 140 -0.11 -15.46 -4.48
N CYS A 141 -1.43 -15.29 -4.52
CA CYS A 141 -2.35 -16.37 -4.19
C CYS A 141 -2.45 -17.30 -5.39
N ALA A 142 -2.48 -18.62 -5.13
CA ALA A 142 -2.73 -19.59 -6.18
C ALA A 142 -4.06 -19.26 -6.88
N ASN A 143 -4.05 -19.22 -8.21
CA ASN A 143 -5.26 -19.02 -8.99
C ASN A 143 -6.18 -20.23 -8.75
N PRO A 144 -7.41 -20.05 -8.23
CA PRO A 144 -8.31 -21.19 -7.98
C PRO A 144 -8.74 -21.95 -9.25
N GLY A 145 -8.30 -21.53 -10.45
CA GLY A 145 -8.55 -22.18 -11.73
C GLY A 145 -7.31 -22.48 -12.58
N GLY A 146 -6.10 -22.44 -12.01
CA GLY A 146 -4.89 -22.88 -12.73
C GLY A 146 -4.76 -24.41 -12.71
N PRO A 147 -4.31 -25.07 -13.78
CA PRO A 147 -4.16 -26.52 -13.79
C PRO A 147 -3.20 -26.95 -12.67
N SER A 148 -3.64 -27.90 -11.86
CA SER A 148 -2.80 -28.58 -10.88
C SER A 148 -1.57 -29.12 -11.61
N ALA A 149 -0.38 -28.65 -11.23
CA ALA A 149 0.86 -29.25 -11.70
C ALA A 149 0.82 -30.75 -11.35
N SER A 150 0.79 -31.58 -12.39
CA SER A 150 0.87 -33.03 -12.32
C SER A 150 2.33 -33.47 -12.26
#